data_AF-A0A3R7WRP9-F1
#
_entry.id   AF-A0A3R7WRP9-F1
#
_cell.length_a   1.000
_cell.length_b   1.000
_cell.length_c   1.000
_cell.angle_alpha   90.00
_cell.angle_beta   90.00
_cell.angle_gamma   90.00
#
_symmetry.space_group_name_H-M   'P 1'
#
loop_
_entity.id
_entity.type
_entity.pdbx_description
1 polymer ?
#
loop_
_entity_poly.entity_id
_entity_poly.type
_entity_poly.pdbx_seq_one_letter_code
_entity_poly.pdbx_strand_id
1 'polypeptide(L)'
;MNNLLAFLFILIPLSVGAESTSGTVESISTEYGNLETSITLETLGSLGIKVNDHFVMDYKDTKIPVYFGKTYSDVEPGGWVSFINWENKLRIARNQKNAAETLSAEVGNTFKISKQTHD
;
A
#
# COMPACT_ATOMS: atom_id res chain seq x y z
N MET A 1 40.67 15.31 -42.52
CA MET A 1 40.01 16.32 -41.66
C MET A 1 38.69 15.72 -41.20
N ASN A 2 38.58 15.44 -39.90
CA ASN A 2 37.50 14.64 -39.32
C ASN A 2 36.23 15.47 -39.12
N ASN A 3 35.09 14.96 -39.60
CA ASN A 3 33.77 15.43 -39.23
C ASN A 3 33.35 14.74 -37.93
N LEU A 4 33.19 15.51 -36.85
CA LEU A 4 32.65 15.01 -35.58
C LEU A 4 31.16 15.39 -35.51
N LEU A 5 30.29 14.40 -35.63
CA LEU A 5 28.84 14.53 -35.42
C LEU A 5 28.58 14.47 -33.91
N ALA A 6 28.07 15.55 -33.32
CA ALA A 6 27.66 15.59 -31.92
C ALA A 6 26.25 14.98 -31.78
N PHE A 7 26.13 13.84 -31.11
CA PHE A 7 24.85 13.30 -30.66
C PHE A 7 24.41 14.02 -29.39
N LEU A 8 23.40 14.87 -29.52
CA LEU A 8 22.70 15.47 -28.39
C LEU A 8 21.70 14.45 -27.82
N PHE A 9 22.08 13.76 -26.74
CA PHE A 9 21.15 12.93 -25.98
C PHE A 9 20.24 13.83 -25.14
N ILE A 10 19.00 14.01 -25.60
CA ILE A 10 17.94 14.63 -24.78
C ILE A 10 17.53 13.59 -23.73
N LEU A 11 17.97 13.77 -22.48
CA LEU A 11 17.39 13.05 -21.35
C LEU A 11 15.99 13.62 -21.09
N ILE A 12 14.97 12.94 -21.58
CA ILE A 12 13.60 13.13 -21.06
C ILE A 12 13.56 12.39 -19.72
N PRO A 13 13.26 13.05 -18.59
CA PRO A 13 12.98 12.31 -17.37
C PRO A 13 11.73 11.47 -17.60
N LEU A 14 11.87 10.14 -17.54
CA LEU A 14 10.71 9.27 -17.34
C LEU A 14 10.10 9.69 -16.00
N SER A 15 8.94 10.33 -16.05
CA SER A 15 8.03 10.37 -14.90
C SER A 15 7.61 8.93 -14.65
N VAL A 16 8.35 8.22 -13.79
CA VAL A 16 7.90 6.95 -13.22
C VAL A 16 6.69 7.31 -12.37
N GLY A 17 5.49 7.13 -12.90
CA GLY A 17 4.28 7.15 -12.07
C GLY A 17 4.45 6.08 -10.99
N ALA A 18 4.10 6.41 -9.75
CA ALA A 18 4.21 5.46 -8.64
C ALA A 18 3.49 4.16 -9.03
N GLU A 19 4.23 3.04 -9.03
CA GLU A 19 3.66 1.74 -9.35
C GLU A 19 2.56 1.42 -8.34
N SER A 20 1.41 0.95 -8.85
CA SER A 20 0.24 0.67 -8.03
C SER A 20 -0.43 -0.63 -8.45
N THR A 21 -1.11 -1.26 -7.51
CA THR A 21 -1.90 -2.46 -7.77
C THR A 21 -3.25 -2.37 -7.04
N SER A 22 -4.24 -3.10 -7.55
CA SER A 22 -5.57 -3.16 -6.95
C SER A 22 -5.70 -4.38 -6.04
N GLY A 23 -6.47 -4.22 -4.96
CA GLY A 23 -6.86 -5.29 -4.06
C GLY A 23 -8.36 -5.26 -3.76
N THR A 24 -8.83 -6.31 -3.11
CA THR A 24 -10.22 -6.46 -2.65
C THR A 24 -10.22 -6.81 -1.18
N VAL A 25 -11.20 -6.29 -0.42
CA VAL A 25 -11.50 -6.76 0.94
C VAL A 25 -12.14 -8.14 0.83
N GLU A 26 -11.43 -9.19 1.23
CA GLU A 26 -11.90 -10.57 1.14
C GLU A 26 -12.72 -10.96 2.37
N SER A 27 -12.33 -10.47 3.55
CA SER A 27 -13.11 -10.61 4.77
C SER A 27 -12.81 -9.47 5.75
N ILE A 28 -13.69 -9.33 6.75
CA ILE A 28 -13.53 -8.37 7.85
C ILE A 28 -13.46 -9.16 9.14
N SER A 29 -12.44 -8.93 9.97
CA SER A 29 -12.33 -9.64 11.24
C SER A 29 -13.48 -9.26 12.17
N THR A 30 -14.24 -10.26 12.63
CA THR A 30 -15.46 -10.03 13.44
C THR A 30 -15.17 -9.30 14.76
N GLU A 31 -14.00 -9.51 15.33
CA GLU A 31 -13.64 -9.00 16.67
C GLU A 31 -13.17 -7.55 16.66
N TYR A 32 -12.47 -7.13 15.59
CA TYR A 32 -11.75 -5.84 15.57
C TYR A 32 -11.98 -5.02 14.30
N GLY A 33 -12.68 -5.59 13.30
CA GLY A 33 -12.94 -4.91 12.03
C GLY A 33 -11.70 -4.65 11.20
N ASN A 34 -10.68 -5.52 11.29
CA ASN A 34 -9.52 -5.48 10.40
C ASN A 34 -9.94 -5.94 9.00
N LEU A 35 -9.30 -5.39 7.98
CA LEU A 35 -9.52 -5.79 6.59
C LEU A 35 -8.53 -6.89 6.23
N GLU A 36 -9.03 -8.10 5.93
CA GLU A 36 -8.24 -9.12 5.25
C GLU A 36 -8.39 -8.92 3.75
N THR A 37 -7.28 -8.84 3.03
CA THR A 37 -7.29 -8.40 1.64
C THR A 37 -6.69 -9.41 0.68
N SER A 38 -6.98 -9.26 -0.61
CA SER A 38 -6.40 -10.11 -1.66
C SER A 38 -4.93 -9.81 -1.99
N ILE A 39 -4.32 -8.78 -1.38
CA ILE A 39 -2.93 -8.41 -1.65
C ILE A 39 -2.00 -9.41 -0.97
N THR A 40 -1.15 -10.09 -1.74
CA THR A 40 -0.18 -11.05 -1.22
C THR A 40 1.13 -10.37 -0.83
N LEU A 41 1.93 -11.05 -0.01
CA LEU A 41 3.31 -10.63 0.27
C LEU A 41 4.15 -10.47 -1.01
N GLU A 42 3.94 -11.34 -2.01
CA GLU A 42 4.63 -11.27 -3.30
C GLU A 42 4.28 -9.97 -4.04
N THR A 43 2.99 -9.60 -4.08
CA THR A 43 2.52 -8.34 -4.67
C THR A 43 3.10 -7.10 -3.98
N LEU A 44 3.28 -7.12 -2.66
CA LEU A 44 3.99 -6.03 -1.96
C LEU A 44 5.46 -5.97 -2.38
N GLY A 45 6.10 -7.13 -2.49
CA GLY A 45 7.48 -7.26 -2.95
C GLY A 45 7.69 -6.71 -4.37
N SER A 46 6.76 -6.96 -5.29
CA SER A 46 6.84 -6.43 -6.66
C SER A 46 6.71 -4.91 -6.70
N LEU A 47 5.91 -4.31 -5.80
CA LEU A 47 5.84 -2.85 -5.62
C LEU A 47 7.03 -2.28 -4.83
N GLY A 48 7.97 -3.13 -4.41
CA GLY A 48 9.12 -2.74 -3.60
C GLY A 48 8.75 -2.27 -2.18
N ILE A 49 7.55 -2.56 -1.69
CA ILE A 49 7.10 -2.21 -0.33
C ILE A 49 7.67 -3.25 0.65
N LYS A 50 8.43 -2.77 1.64
CA LYS A 50 9.10 -3.61 2.64
C LYS A 50 8.60 -3.29 4.04
N VAL A 51 8.78 -4.23 4.98
CA VAL A 51 8.49 -3.97 6.39
C VAL A 51 9.24 -2.72 6.84
N ASN A 52 8.56 -1.86 7.59
CA ASN A 52 8.91 -0.51 8.01
C ASN A 52 8.75 0.60 6.95
N ASP A 53 8.26 0.29 5.73
CA ASP A 53 7.85 1.32 4.78
C ASP A 53 6.44 1.85 5.11
N HIS A 54 6.13 3.02 4.55
CA HIS A 54 4.76 3.46 4.36
C HIS A 54 4.33 3.23 2.91
N PHE A 55 3.06 2.88 2.72
CA PHE A 55 2.41 2.90 1.41
C PHE A 55 1.09 3.66 1.51
N VAL A 56 0.58 4.10 0.37
CA VAL A 56 -0.73 4.78 0.29
C VAL A 56 -1.76 3.77 -0.17
N MET A 57 -2.83 3.60 0.62
CA MET A 57 -4.06 2.96 0.20
C MET A 57 -5.02 4.02 -0.33
N ASP A 58 -5.46 3.85 -1.57
CA ASP A 58 -6.54 4.62 -2.18
C ASP A 58 -7.84 3.82 -2.05
N TYR A 59 -8.76 4.30 -1.23
CA TYR A 59 -10.03 3.65 -0.94
C TYR A 59 -11.16 4.66 -1.12
N LYS A 60 -12.03 4.43 -2.10
CA LYS A 60 -13.03 5.40 -2.58
C LYS A 60 -12.32 6.71 -2.95
N ASP A 61 -12.68 7.84 -2.32
CA ASP A 61 -12.07 9.15 -2.54
C ASP A 61 -11.04 9.53 -1.46
N THR A 62 -10.57 8.56 -0.67
CA THR A 62 -9.64 8.79 0.45
C THR A 62 -8.30 8.11 0.23
N LYS A 63 -7.22 8.89 0.32
CA LYS A 63 -5.85 8.40 0.34
C LYS A 63 -5.37 8.28 1.78
N ILE A 64 -4.93 7.09 2.16
CA ILE A 64 -4.61 6.74 3.54
C ILE A 64 -3.16 6.26 3.58
N PRO A 65 -2.24 6.95 4.28
CA PRO A 65 -0.92 6.40 4.55
C PRO A 65 -1.06 5.26 5.55
N VAL A 66 -0.49 4.10 5.21
CA VAL A 66 -0.52 2.88 6.03
C VAL A 66 0.92 2.43 6.28
N TYR A 67 1.25 2.21 7.55
CA TYR A 67 2.55 1.68 7.94
C TYR A 67 2.59 0.17 7.77
N PHE A 68 3.55 -0.37 7.00
CA PHE A 68 3.74 -1.82 6.89
C PHE A 68 4.64 -2.33 8.02
N GLY A 69 4.02 -2.68 9.15
CA GLY A 69 4.70 -3.16 10.35
C GLY A 69 4.66 -4.67 10.52
N LYS A 70 4.69 -5.08 11.78
CA LYS A 70 4.62 -6.47 12.27
C LYS A 70 3.50 -6.67 13.28
N THR A 71 3.09 -5.62 13.99
CA THR A 71 2.07 -5.68 15.03
C THR A 71 1.32 -4.35 15.13
N TYR A 72 0.15 -4.37 15.77
CA TYR A 72 -0.67 -3.17 15.99
C TYR A 72 0.08 -2.06 16.73
N SER A 73 0.99 -2.42 17.64
CA SER A 73 1.72 -1.47 18.49
C SER A 73 2.86 -0.74 17.77
N ASP A 74 3.09 -1.02 16.48
CA ASP A 74 4.10 -0.30 15.70
C ASP A 74 3.64 1.12 15.30
N VAL A 75 2.37 1.44 15.55
CA VAL A 75 1.81 2.78 15.38
C VAL A 75 1.06 3.20 16.64
N GLU A 76 0.91 4.50 16.85
CA GLU A 76 0.11 5.05 17.95
C GLU A 76 -1.37 4.60 17.88
N PRO A 77 -2.11 4.58 19.00
CA PRO A 77 -3.54 4.30 18.99
C PRO A 77 -4.31 5.15 17.97
N GLY A 78 -5.10 4.49 17.13
CA GLY A 78 -5.83 5.07 16.00
C GLY A 78 -5.02 5.17 14.70
N GLY A 79 -3.71 4.93 14.73
CA GLY A 79 -2.86 4.88 13.56
C GLY A 79 -3.19 3.72 12.63
N TRP A 80 -2.91 3.91 11.33
CA TRP A 80 -3.09 2.89 10.30
C TRP A 80 -1.86 2.00 10.18
N VAL A 81 -2.07 0.70 10.29
CA VAL A 81 -1.00 -0.31 10.25
C VAL A 81 -1.42 -1.50 9.42
N SER A 82 -0.46 -2.13 8.76
CA SER A 82 -0.64 -3.39 8.08
C SER A 82 0.47 -4.37 8.43
N PHE A 83 0.18 -5.65 8.25
CA PHE A 83 1.15 -6.73 8.38
C PHE A 83 0.60 -7.96 7.66
N ILE A 84 1.47 -8.96 7.43
CA ILE A 84 1.08 -10.20 6.77
C ILE A 84 0.30 -11.09 7.75
N ASN A 85 -0.85 -11.58 7.31
CA ASN A 85 -1.68 -12.53 8.05
C ASN A 85 -1.18 -13.98 7.86
N TRP A 86 -1.87 -14.94 8.49
CA TRP A 86 -1.51 -16.37 8.43
C TRP A 86 -1.64 -17.00 7.03
N GLU A 87 -2.24 -16.31 6.05
CA GLU A 87 -2.40 -16.76 4.66
C GLU A 87 -1.41 -16.11 3.70
N ASN A 88 -0.38 -15.43 4.21
CA ASN A 88 0.57 -14.62 3.42
C ASN A 88 -0.08 -13.47 2.65
N LYS A 89 -1.18 -12.93 3.19
CA LYS A 89 -1.89 -11.78 2.63
C LYS A 89 -1.84 -10.57 3.56
N LEU A 90 -1.98 -9.39 2.99
CA LEU A 90 -1.97 -8.13 3.70
C LEU A 90 -3.25 -7.97 4.51
N ARG A 91 -3.09 -7.86 5.83
CA ARG A 91 -4.10 -7.31 6.73
C ARG A 91 -3.90 -5.81 6.84
N ILE A 92 -4.97 -5.03 6.76
CA ILE A 92 -4.98 -3.59 7.07
C ILE A 92 -5.84 -3.36 8.30
N ALA A 93 -5.30 -2.64 9.28
CA ALA A 93 -5.90 -2.43 10.59
C ALA A 93 -5.71 -0.99 11.07
N ARG A 94 -6.39 -0.67 12.17
CA ARG A 94 -6.10 0.52 12.98
C ARG A 94 -5.79 0.10 14.40
N ASN A 95 -4.71 0.60 14.99
CA ASN A 95 -4.38 0.25 16.37
C ASN A 95 -5.52 0.71 17.31
N GLN A 96 -6.11 -0.20 18.09
CA GLN A 96 -7.22 0.08 19.02
C GLN A 96 -8.45 0.78 18.39
N LYS A 97 -8.67 0.62 17.08
CA LYS A 97 -9.84 1.17 16.35
C LYS A 97 -10.30 0.18 15.28
N ASN A 98 -11.55 0.30 14.86
CA ASN A 98 -12.13 -0.51 13.79
C ASN A 98 -11.83 0.10 12.40
N ALA A 99 -11.10 -0.61 11.55
CA ALA A 99 -10.74 -0.14 10.22
C ALA A 99 -11.94 -0.15 9.25
N ALA A 100 -12.74 -1.21 9.27
CA ALA A 100 -13.92 -1.34 8.44
C ALA A 100 -14.97 -0.26 8.72
N GLU A 101 -15.31 -0.02 9.99
CA GLU A 101 -16.23 1.05 10.39
C GLU A 101 -15.71 2.43 9.97
N THR A 102 -14.40 2.68 10.15
CA THR A 102 -13.78 3.95 9.77
C THR A 102 -13.99 4.26 8.28
N LEU A 103 -13.87 3.24 7.42
CA LEU A 103 -13.97 3.40 5.97
C LEU A 103 -15.36 3.14 5.41
N SER A 104 -16.29 2.69 6.26
CA SER A 104 -17.53 2.04 5.83
C SER A 104 -17.22 0.99 4.76
N ALA A 105 -16.26 0.11 5.07
CA ALA A 105 -15.78 -0.92 4.16
C ALA A 105 -16.59 -2.20 4.32
N GLU A 106 -16.84 -2.83 3.18
CA GLU A 106 -17.58 -4.07 3.05
C GLU A 106 -16.73 -5.10 2.29
N VAL A 107 -17.03 -6.38 2.51
CA VAL A 107 -16.46 -7.47 1.71
C VAL A 107 -16.78 -7.24 0.22
N GLY A 108 -15.78 -7.42 -0.63
CA GLY A 108 -15.87 -7.18 -2.06
C GLY A 108 -15.55 -5.74 -2.49
N ASN A 109 -15.41 -4.79 -1.56
CA ASN A 109 -14.93 -3.46 -1.92
C ASN A 109 -13.48 -3.52 -2.42
N THR A 110 -13.19 -2.74 -3.46
CA THR A 110 -11.87 -2.65 -4.07
C THR A 110 -11.13 -1.43 -3.57
N PHE A 111 -9.80 -1.50 -3.64
CA PHE A 111 -8.88 -0.43 -3.28
C PHE A 111 -7.63 -0.52 -4.14
N LYS A 112 -6.80 0.53 -4.11
CA LYS A 112 -5.46 0.49 -4.71
C LYS A 112 -4.42 0.71 -3.63
N ILE A 113 -3.24 0.13 -3.81
CA ILE A 113 -2.05 0.49 -3.03
C ILE A 113 -0.94 0.94 -3.96
N SER A 114 -0.14 1.87 -3.47
CA SER A 114 1.07 2.35 -4.16
C SER A 114 2.14 2.64 -3.13
N LYS A 115 3.40 2.36 -3.48
CA LYS A 115 4.51 2.71 -2.61
C LYS A 115 4.54 4.22 -2.43
N GLN A 116 4.66 4.69 -1.18
CA GLN A 116 4.90 6.10 -0.95
C GLN A 116 6.36 6.40 -1.32
N THR A 117 6.57 7.18 -2.38
CA THR A 117 7.89 7.71 -2.71
C THR A 117 8.12 8.94 -1.85
N HIS A 118 9.25 8.97 -1.14
CA HIS A 118 9.76 10.22 -0.58
C HIS A 118 10.46 10.96 -1.73
N ASP A 119 9.99 12.16 -2.03
CA ASP A 119 10.76 13.15 -2.78
C ASP A 119 11.95 13.64 -1.96
#